data_AF-A0A7Y7TJG9-F1
#
_entry.id   AF-A0A7Y7TJG9-F1
#
_cell.length_a   1.000
_cell.length_b   1.000
_cell.length_c   1.000
_cell.angle_alpha   90.00
_cell.angle_beta   90.00
_cell.angle_gamma   90.00
#
_symmetry.space_group_name_H-M   'P 1'
#
loop_
_entity.id
_entity.type
_entity.pdbx_description
1 polymer ?
#
loop_
_entity_poly.entity_id
_entity_poly.type
_entity_poly.pdbx_seq_one_letter_code
_entity_poly.pdbx_strand_id
1 'polypeptide(L)' 'MEKENKKKNCPSCGNEFECFHNADCWCTKYTISDDNSKYLALHYNDCLCEQCLLKFVDLDVDTNL' A
#
# COMPACT_ATOMS: atom_id res chain seq x y z
N MET A 1 5.54 15.80 -18.10
CA MET A 1 4.43 14.98 -17.58
C MET A 1 4.58 15.00 -16.07
N GLU A 2 3.83 15.85 -15.37
CA GLU A 2 3.89 15.97 -13.91
C GLU A 2 3.36 14.68 -13.29
N LYS A 3 4.21 13.97 -12.53
CA LYS A 3 3.80 12.80 -11.75
C LYS A 3 2.94 13.32 -10.59
N GLU A 4 1.63 13.43 -10.79
CA GLU A 4 0.72 13.85 -9.71
C GLU A 4 0.64 12.78 -8.62
N ASN A 5 1.24 13.08 -7.47
CA ASN A 5 0.96 12.39 -6.22
C ASN A 5 -0.43 12.82 -5.72
N LYS A 6 -1.35 11.86 -5.60
CA LYS A 6 -2.69 12.13 -5.07
C LYS A 6 -2.70 11.84 -3.57
N LYS A 7 -3.01 12.87 -2.79
CA LYS A 7 -3.39 12.69 -1.38
C LYS A 7 -4.71 11.94 -1.32
N LYS A 8 -4.72 10.82 -0.62
CA LYS A 8 -5.89 9.97 -0.40
C LYS A 8 -6.03 9.68 1.08
N ASN A 9 -7.25 9.41 1.52
CA ASN A 9 -7.52 8.99 2.88
C ASN A 9 -7.62 7.47 2.93
N CYS A 10 -6.90 6.85 3.86
CA CYS A 10 -6.91 5.41 4.03
C CYS A 10 -8.30 4.93 4.50
N PRO A 11 -8.99 4.04 3.77
CA PRO A 11 -10.31 3.53 4.19
C PRO A 11 -10.24 2.64 5.45
N SER A 12 -9.05 2.17 5.83
CA SER A 12 -8.85 1.35 7.04
C SER A 12 -8.69 2.17 8.32
N CYS A 13 -7.91 3.27 8.28
CA CYS A 13 -7.60 4.07 9.49
C CYS A 13 -8.01 5.53 9.41
N GLY A 14 -8.37 6.05 8.24
CA GLY A 14 -8.73 7.45 8.00
C GLY A 14 -7.54 8.41 7.78
N ASN A 15 -6.29 7.94 7.89
CA ASN A 15 -5.12 8.81 7.71
C ASN A 15 -4.96 9.27 6.25
N GLU A 16 -4.61 10.54 6.06
CA GLU A 16 -4.16 11.08 4.77
C GLU A 16 -2.77 10.52 4.44
N PHE A 17 -2.58 10.03 3.22
CA PHE A 17 -1.30 9.59 2.69
C PHE A 17 -1.16 9.95 1.22
N GLU A 18 0.08 10.00 0.73
CA GLU A 18 0.35 10.28 -0.67
C GLU A 18 0.47 8.99 -1.48
N CYS A 19 -0.35 8.88 -2.51
CA CYS A 19 -0.33 7.78 -3.47
C CYS A 19 0.22 8.27 -4.81
N PHE A 20 1.41 7.76 -5.16
CA PHE A 20 2.13 8.16 -6.37
C PHE A 20 1.67 7.41 -7.64
N HIS A 21 0.82 6.38 -7.52
CA HIS A 21 0.35 5.50 -8.61
C HIS A 21 1.42 5.15 -9.64
N ASN A 22 2.67 4.98 -9.20
CA ASN A 22 3.81 4.70 -10.04
C ASN A 22 4.63 3.56 -9.44
N ALA A 23 5.58 3.05 -10.22
CA ALA A 23 6.48 1.99 -9.78
C ALA A 23 7.38 2.41 -8.59
N ASP A 24 7.53 3.72 -8.35
CA ASP A 24 8.34 4.28 -7.25
C ASP A 24 7.58 4.31 -5.91
N CYS A 25 6.29 3.96 -5.88
CA CYS A 25 5.49 3.97 -4.67
C CYS A 25 5.97 2.89 -3.70
N TRP A 26 6.05 3.20 -2.41
CA TRP A 26 6.44 2.24 -1.37
C TRP A 26 5.60 0.96 -1.39
N CYS A 27 4.34 1.01 -1.86
CA CYS A 27 3.48 -0.16 -1.94
C CYS A 27 3.97 -1.23 -2.92
N THR A 28 4.77 -0.87 -3.93
CA THR A 28 5.35 -1.81 -4.90
C THR A 28 6.58 -2.52 -4.34
N LYS A 29 7.18 -1.97 -3.26
CA LYS A 29 8.32 -2.57 -2.55
C LYS A 29 7.90 -3.65 -1.57
N TYR A 30 6.61 -3.78 -1.29
CA TYR A 30 6.09 -4.77 -0.38
C TYR A 30 5.56 -5.99 -1.10
N THR A 31 5.94 -7.16 -0.59
CA THR A 31 5.40 -8.43 -1.05
C THR A 31 4.15 -8.75 -0.24
N ILE A 32 3.02 -8.89 -0.93
CA ILE A 32 1.73 -9.27 -0.34
C ILE A 32 1.29 -10.55 -1.03
N SER A 33 1.02 -11.60 -0.27
CA SER A 33 0.49 -12.87 -0.78
C SER A 33 -0.84 -12.67 -1.48
N ASP A 34 -1.15 -13.59 -2.38
CA ASP A 34 -2.42 -13.60 -3.10
C ASP A 34 -3.63 -13.61 -2.17
N ASP A 35 -3.54 -14.27 -1.01
CA ASP A 35 -4.64 -14.34 -0.04
C ASP A 35 -4.88 -12.98 0.64
N ASN A 36 -3.81 -12.31 1.06
CA ASN A 36 -3.90 -10.96 1.60
C ASN A 36 -4.35 -9.96 0.51
N SER A 37 -3.86 -10.10 -0.72
CA SER A 37 -4.26 -9.25 -1.85
C SER A 37 -5.75 -9.39 -2.18
N LYS A 38 -6.28 -10.63 -2.20
CA LYS A 38 -7.72 -10.89 -2.36
C LYS A 38 -8.53 -10.32 -1.21
N TYR A 39 -8.06 -10.49 0.03
CA TYR A 39 -8.70 -9.90 1.20
C TYR A 39 -8.78 -8.37 1.08
N LEU A 40 -7.66 -7.73 0.72
CA LEU A 40 -7.60 -6.29 0.53
C LEU A 40 -8.55 -5.82 -0.57
N ALA A 41 -8.57 -6.50 -1.72
CA ALA A 41 -9.46 -6.16 -2.84
C ALA A 41 -10.96 -6.37 -2.52
N LEU A 42 -11.28 -7.30 -1.62
CA LEU A 42 -12.66 -7.57 -1.20
C LEU A 42 -13.15 -6.59 -0.13
N HIS A 43 -12.25 -6.15 0.76
CA HIS A 43 -12.59 -5.30 1.90
C HIS A 43 -12.34 -3.80 1.67
N TYR A 44 -11.44 -3.44 0.75
CA TYR A 44 -11.06 -2.06 0.48
C TYR A 44 -11.12 -1.76 -1.03
N ASN A 45 -11.93 -0.77 -1.39
CA ASN A 45 -12.07 -0.31 -2.79
C ASN A 45 -11.03 0.75 -3.20
N ASP A 46 -10.13 1.16 -2.30
CA ASP A 46 -9.09 2.16 -2.56
C ASP A 46 -7.78 1.77 -1.87
N CYS A 47 -6.71 2.47 -2.21
CA CYS A 47 -5.38 2.26 -1.65
C CYS A 47 -5.38 2.46 -0.13
N LEU A 48 -4.65 1.59 0.57
CA LEU A 48 -4.34 1.75 1.98
C LEU A 48 -3.08 2.59 2.16
N CYS A 49 -2.93 3.21 3.34
CA CYS A 49 -1.66 3.82 3.73
C CYS A 49 -0.62 2.77 4.11
N GLU A 50 0.65 3.17 4.13
CA GLU A 50 1.80 2.29 4.40
C GLU A 50 1.64 1.51 5.71
N GLN A 51 1.24 2.18 6.79
CA GLN A 51 1.04 1.55 8.10
C GLN A 51 -0.07 0.50 8.11
N CYS A 52 -1.14 0.70 7.33
CA CYS A 52 -2.20 -0.30 7.22
C CYS A 52 -1.76 -1.43 6.30
N LEU A 53 -1.10 -1.13 5.19
CA LEU A 53 -0.64 -2.13 4.24
C LEU A 53 0.39 -3.06 4.88
N LEU A 54 1.33 -2.53 5.67
CA LEU A 54 2.35 -3.27 6.42
C LEU A 54 1.79 -4.39 7.32
N LYS A 55 0.51 -4.33 7.71
CA LYS A 55 -0.14 -5.39 8.49
C LYS A 55 -0.50 -6.63 7.65
N PHE A 56 -0.50 -6.47 6.33
CA PHE A 56 -0.82 -7.50 5.33
C PHE A 56 0.39 -7.86 4.46
N VAL A 57 1.51 -7.16 4.64
CA VAL A 57 2.77 -7.51 3.98
C VAL A 57 3.27 -8.80 4.61
N ASP A 58 3.53 -9.78 3.77
CA ASP A 58 4.22 -10.98 4.22
C ASP A 58 5.67 -10.57 4.41
N LEU A 59 6.14 -10.69 5.66
CA LEU A 59 7.46 -10.26 6.09
C LEU A 59 8.55 -11.13 5.44
N ASP A 60 8.80 -10.94 4.16
CA ASP A 60 10.12 -11.18 3.57
C ASP A 60 10.96 -9.96 3.92
N VAL A 61 11.51 -10.01 5.14
CA VAL A 61 12.39 -8.98 5.69
C VAL A 61 13.65 -8.96 4.83
N ASP A 62 13.67 -8.13 3.78
CA ASP A 62 14.92 -7.61 3.22
C ASP A 62 15.53 -6.61 4.22
N THR A 63 15.88 -7.11 5.41
CA THR A 63 16.92 -6.54 6.25
C THR A 63 18.25 -6.84 5.58
N ASN A 64 18.60 -6.02 4.60
CA ASN A 64 19.94 -5.90 4.03
C ASN A 64 20.10 -4.42 3.65
N LEU A 65 21.05 -3.64 4.13
CA LEU A 65 22.15 -3.75 5.09
C LEU A 65 22.56 -2.28 5.34
#